data_AF-A0A553KFS1-F1
#
_entry.id   AF-A0A553KFS1-F1
#
_cell.length_a   1.000
_cell.length_b   1.000
_cell.length_c   1.000
_cell.angle_alpha   90.00
_cell.angle_beta   90.00
_cell.angle_gamma   90.00
#
_symmetry.space_group_name_H-M   'P 1'
#
loop_
_entity.id
_entity.type
_entity.pdbx_description
1 polymer ?
#
loop_
_entity_poly.entity_id
_entity_poly.type
_entity_poly.pdbx_seq_one_letter_code
_entity_poly.pdbx_strand_id
1 'polypeptide(L)'
;QIHPTAIPGDDKLRLMSESARGEGGRVWTYKDGKPWYFLEEKYPAYGNLVPRDIATREIFHVCVDLKLGINGENMVYLDLSHKDPKELDIKLGGIIEIYEKFMGEDPRKVPMKIFPAVHYSMGGLWVDYDQMTNIKGLFAAGECD
;
A
#
# COMPACT_ATOMS: atom_id res chain seq x y z
N GLN A 1 7.43 -3.59 -9.65
CA GLN A 1 6.42 -2.64 -9.15
C GLN A 1 6.46 -2.69 -7.63
N ILE A 2 6.30 -1.55 -6.98
CA ILE A 2 6.18 -1.44 -5.53
C ILE A 2 4.73 -1.02 -5.23
N HIS A 3 4.09 -1.68 -4.27
CA HIS A 3 2.78 -1.30 -3.78
C HIS A 3 2.93 -0.35 -2.57
N PRO A 4 2.13 0.72 -2.45
CA PRO A 4 2.29 1.70 -1.38
C PRO A 4 1.83 1.20 -0.01
N THR A 5 0.91 0.24 0.02
CA THR A 5 0.24 -0.19 1.25
C THR A 5 0.46 -1.69 1.48
N ALA A 6 1.42 -2.02 2.34
CA ALA A 6 1.60 -3.36 2.89
C ALA A 6 1.79 -3.29 4.40
N ILE A 7 1.26 -4.28 5.13
CA ILE A 7 1.53 -4.50 6.55
C ILE A 7 2.98 -4.99 6.66
N PRO A 8 3.85 -4.24 7.36
CA PRO A 8 5.19 -4.72 7.69
C PRO A 8 5.10 -5.92 8.64
N GLY A 9 5.87 -6.96 8.35
CA GLY A 9 5.94 -8.16 9.18
C GLY A 9 7.32 -8.77 9.08
N ASP A 10 7.77 -9.39 10.18
CA ASP A 10 9.10 -9.98 10.29
C ASP A 10 9.32 -11.15 9.33
N ASP A 11 8.25 -11.89 9.00
CA ASP A 11 8.26 -13.02 8.07
C ASP A 11 8.03 -12.58 6.62
N LYS A 12 6.94 -11.85 6.39
CA LYS A 12 6.49 -11.41 5.08
C LYS A 12 5.67 -10.13 5.17
N LEU A 13 5.79 -9.31 4.14
CA LEU A 13 4.94 -8.14 3.94
C LEU A 13 3.58 -8.61 3.41
N ARG A 14 2.49 -8.16 4.04
CA ARG A 14 1.12 -8.56 3.66
C ARG A 14 0.44 -7.41 2.95
N LEU A 15 -0.11 -7.67 1.77
CA LEU A 15 -0.74 -6.62 0.98
C LEU A 15 -2.01 -6.09 1.65
N MET A 16 -2.13 -4.77 1.71
CA MET A 16 -3.41 -4.10 1.97
C MET A 16 -3.95 -3.57 0.64
N SER A 17 -5.17 -3.98 0.27
CA SER A 17 -5.77 -3.61 -1.02
C SER A 17 -5.75 -2.10 -1.24
N GLU A 18 -5.43 -1.66 -2.46
CA GLU A 18 -5.54 -0.26 -2.87
C GLU A 18 -6.95 0.29 -2.65
N SER A 19 -7.97 -0.57 -2.69
CA SER A 19 -9.35 -0.19 -2.35
C SER A 19 -9.46 0.49 -0.99
N ALA A 20 -8.56 0.22 -0.04
CA ALA A 20 -8.53 0.96 1.23
C ALA A 20 -8.35 2.47 1.03
N ARG A 21 -7.45 2.90 0.15
CA ARG A 21 -7.34 4.33 -0.22
C ARG A 21 -8.52 4.78 -1.08
N GLY A 22 -8.96 3.92 -2.01
CA GLY A 22 -10.10 4.17 -2.90
C GLY A 22 -11.41 4.48 -2.16
N GLU A 23 -11.64 3.80 -1.04
CA GLU A 23 -12.82 3.96 -0.19
C GLU A 23 -12.68 5.12 0.83
N GLY A 24 -11.69 5.99 0.66
CA GLY A 24 -11.49 7.17 1.49
C GLY A 24 -10.45 7.00 2.61
N GLY A 25 -9.66 5.93 2.60
CA GLY A 25 -8.57 5.74 3.54
C GLY A 25 -7.55 6.87 3.47
N ARG A 26 -7.17 7.40 4.63
CA ARG A 26 -6.29 8.58 4.74
C ARG A 26 -4.91 8.20 5.24
N VAL A 27 -3.87 8.62 4.51
CA VAL A 27 -2.48 8.31 4.86
C VAL A 27 -1.87 9.46 5.65
N TRP A 28 -1.29 9.16 6.81
CA TRP A 28 -0.69 10.17 7.67
C TRP A 28 0.42 9.62 8.57
N THR A 29 1.25 10.52 9.09
CA THR A 29 2.19 10.24 10.19
C THR A 29 2.24 11.42 11.14
N TYR A 30 3.04 11.35 12.21
CA TYR A 30 3.24 12.50 13.10
C TYR A 30 4.31 13.44 12.54
N LYS A 31 4.02 14.74 12.58
CA LYS A 31 4.98 15.83 12.36
C LYS A 31 4.73 16.88 13.44
N ASP A 32 5.79 17.29 14.14
CA ASP A 32 5.70 18.26 15.25
C ASP A 32 4.65 17.89 16.32
N GLY A 33 4.51 16.59 16.60
CA GLY A 33 3.57 16.04 17.59
C GLY A 33 2.10 16.01 17.14
N LYS A 34 1.79 16.33 15.87
CA LYS A 34 0.43 16.33 15.32
C LYS A 34 0.30 15.42 14.10
N PRO A 35 -0.89 14.85 13.84
CA PRO A 35 -1.14 14.13 12.60
C PRO A 35 -0.92 15.01 11.37
N TRP A 36 -0.16 14.49 10.41
CA TRP A 36 0.18 15.14 9.15
C TRP A 36 -0.25 14.28 7.97
N TYR A 37 -1.29 14.73 7.26
CA TYR A 37 -1.86 14.09 6.07
C TYR A 37 -1.09 14.53 4.82
N PHE A 38 0.18 14.10 4.73
CA PHE A 38 1.13 14.62 3.74
C PHE A 38 0.70 14.46 2.27
N LEU A 39 -0.04 13.40 1.91
CA LEU A 39 -0.57 13.23 0.55
C LEU A 39 -1.65 14.27 0.22
N GLU A 40 -2.53 14.57 1.18
CA GLU A 40 -3.58 15.59 1.04
C GLU A 40 -2.99 17.00 0.96
N GLU A 41 -1.94 17.28 1.76
CA GLU A 41 -1.24 18.55 1.73
C GLU A 41 -0.48 18.77 0.42
N LYS A 42 0.28 17.76 -0.04
CA LYS A 42 1.14 17.88 -1.22
C LYS A 42 0.39 17.77 -2.53
N TYR A 43 -0.71 17.01 -2.56
CA TYR A 43 -1.52 16.75 -3.76
C TYR A 43 -3.00 17.08 -3.51
N PRO A 44 -3.38 18.34 -3.28
CA PRO A 44 -4.73 18.70 -2.85
C PRO A 44 -5.84 18.29 -3.84
N ALA A 45 -5.53 18.16 -5.12
CA ALA A 45 -6.48 17.72 -6.15
C ALA A 45 -6.82 16.22 -6.06
N TYR A 46 -5.90 15.38 -5.57
CA TYR A 46 -6.04 13.92 -5.57
C TYR A 46 -6.08 13.32 -4.15
N GLY A 47 -5.38 13.94 -3.20
CA GLY A 47 -5.17 13.45 -1.84
C GLY A 47 -4.64 12.02 -1.82
N ASN A 48 -5.35 11.13 -1.16
CA ASN A 48 -4.96 9.72 -1.05
C ASN A 48 -5.20 8.90 -2.33
N LEU A 49 -5.84 9.48 -3.35
CA LEU A 49 -6.08 8.85 -4.65
C LEU A 49 -4.97 9.13 -5.67
N VAL A 50 -3.82 9.65 -5.23
CA VAL A 50 -2.64 9.76 -6.09
C VAL A 50 -2.24 8.37 -6.65
N PRO A 51 -1.62 8.35 -7.85
CA PRO A 51 -1.02 7.15 -8.43
C PRO A 51 -0.13 6.38 -7.43
N ARG A 52 -0.11 5.05 -7.55
CA ARG A 52 0.62 4.16 -6.63
C ARG A 52 2.10 4.52 -6.53
N ASP A 53 2.74 4.83 -7.64
CA ASP A 53 4.15 5.21 -7.70
C ASP A 53 4.44 6.50 -6.93
N ILE A 54 3.54 7.49 -7.03
CA ILE A 54 3.62 8.73 -6.25
C ILE A 54 3.42 8.42 -4.77
N ALA A 55 2.34 7.73 -4.39
CA ALA A 55 2.09 7.35 -3.00
C ALA A 55 3.30 6.61 -2.38
N THR A 56 3.86 5.63 -3.09
CA THR A 56 5.03 4.87 -2.67
C THR A 56 6.24 5.77 -2.42
N ARG A 57 6.57 6.66 -3.38
CA ARG A 57 7.73 7.54 -3.26
C ARG A 57 7.59 8.51 -2.10
N GLU A 58 6.39 9.03 -1.89
CA GLU A 58 6.13 9.96 -0.79
C GLU A 58 6.19 9.28 0.57
N ILE A 59 5.58 8.09 0.71
CA ILE A 59 5.69 7.33 1.96
C ILE A 59 7.16 6.99 2.24
N PHE A 60 7.92 6.58 1.22
CA PHE A 60 9.35 6.30 1.37
C PHE A 60 10.13 7.55 1.79
N HIS A 61 9.91 8.69 1.12
CA HIS A 61 10.56 9.96 1.46
C HIS A 61 10.26 10.40 2.90
N VAL A 62 9.00 10.31 3.32
CA VAL A 62 8.55 10.66 4.69
C VAL A 62 9.24 9.79 5.74
N CYS A 63 9.28 8.47 5.53
CA CYS A 63 9.89 7.54 6.47
C CYS A 63 11.42 7.61 6.47
N VAL A 64 12.03 7.57 5.28
CA VAL A 64 13.47 7.30 5.13
C VAL A 64 14.28 8.59 5.09
N ASP A 65 13.83 9.62 4.37
CA ASP A 65 14.60 10.85 4.19
C ASP A 65 14.28 11.84 5.30
N LEU A 66 12.99 12.01 5.64
CA LEU A 66 12.53 12.93 6.69
C LEU A 66 12.58 12.33 8.09
N LYS A 67 12.71 10.99 8.21
CA LYS A 67 12.69 10.27 9.50
C LYS A 67 11.42 10.52 10.32
N LEU A 68 10.30 10.73 9.63
CA LEU A 68 8.99 10.98 10.22
C LEU A 68 8.10 9.74 10.27
N GLY A 69 8.69 8.55 10.19
CA GLY A 69 7.94 7.31 10.36
C GLY A 69 7.49 7.11 11.81
N ILE A 70 6.44 6.31 12.00
CA ILE A 70 5.82 6.07 13.31
C ILE A 70 6.84 5.52 14.29
N ASN A 71 7.00 6.16 15.45
CA ASN A 71 7.97 5.78 16.48
C ASN A 71 9.43 5.63 15.97
N GLY A 72 9.78 6.32 14.88
CA GLY A 72 11.09 6.21 14.24
C GLY A 72 11.26 4.99 13.33
N GLU A 73 10.23 4.18 13.16
CA GLU A 73 10.22 3.04 12.25
C GLU A 73 9.72 3.44 10.86
N ASN A 74 10.09 2.69 9.83
CA ASN A 74 9.69 2.96 8.46
C ASN A 74 8.23 2.53 8.23
N MET A 75 7.28 3.24 8.82
CA MET A 75 5.84 3.02 8.67
C MET A 75 5.07 4.34 8.78
N VAL A 76 3.92 4.40 8.10
CA VAL A 76 2.91 5.44 8.24
C VAL A 76 1.55 4.82 8.52
N TYR A 77 0.57 5.63 8.88
CA TYR A 77 -0.80 5.17 9.10
C TYR A 77 -1.63 5.23 7.82
N LEU A 78 -2.53 4.26 7.66
CA LEU A 78 -3.66 4.27 6.75
C LEU A 78 -4.94 4.15 7.57
N ASP A 79 -5.67 5.25 7.67
CA ASP A 79 -6.82 5.39 8.55
C ASP A 79 -8.15 5.25 7.81
N LEU A 80 -8.95 4.26 8.25
CA LEU A 80 -10.33 4.02 7.81
C LEU A 80 -11.34 4.20 8.97
N SER A 81 -10.88 4.46 10.19
CA SER A 81 -11.71 4.48 11.42
C SER A 81 -12.78 5.57 11.45
N HIS A 82 -12.66 6.54 10.55
CA HIS A 82 -13.63 7.61 10.34
C HIS A 82 -14.82 7.21 9.43
N LYS A 83 -14.78 6.02 8.82
CA LYS A 83 -15.84 5.48 7.97
C LYS A 83 -16.81 4.60 8.79
N ASP A 84 -18.02 4.41 8.28
CA ASP A 84 -19.00 3.52 8.92
C ASP A 84 -18.45 2.08 8.94
N PRO A 85 -18.31 1.46 10.13
CA PRO A 85 -17.90 0.05 10.29
C PRO A 85 -18.67 -0.91 9.36
N LYS A 86 -19.97 -0.71 9.16
CA LYS A 86 -20.78 -1.56 8.29
C LYS A 86 -20.42 -1.44 6.82
N GLU A 87 -20.08 -0.22 6.38
CA GLU A 87 -19.62 0.02 5.00
C GLU A 87 -18.25 -0.66 4.79
N LEU A 88 -17.36 -0.56 5.79
CA LEU A 88 -16.06 -1.20 5.79
C LEU A 88 -16.17 -2.73 5.74
N ASP A 89 -17.10 -3.33 6.48
CA ASP A 89 -17.34 -4.78 6.45
C ASP A 89 -17.75 -5.28 5.07
N ILE A 90 -18.67 -4.55 4.42
CA ILE A 90 -19.19 -4.93 3.11
C ILE A 90 -18.12 -4.79 2.03
N LYS A 91 -17.35 -3.70 2.04
CA LYS A 91 -16.43 -3.36 0.95
C LYS A 91 -15.00 -3.89 1.16
N LEU A 92 -14.55 -3.95 2.41
CA LEU A 92 -13.15 -4.18 2.79
C LEU A 92 -12.99 -5.31 3.83
N GLY A 93 -14.05 -6.08 4.12
CA GLY A 93 -14.04 -7.13 5.15
C GLY A 93 -12.83 -8.07 5.06
N GLY A 94 -12.47 -8.53 3.86
CA GLY A 94 -11.33 -9.43 3.67
C GLY A 94 -9.98 -8.84 4.10
N ILE A 95 -9.71 -7.56 3.81
CA ILE A 95 -8.45 -6.92 4.24
C ILE A 95 -8.45 -6.59 5.72
N ILE A 96 -9.64 -6.33 6.29
CA ILE A 96 -9.80 -6.06 7.71
C ILE A 96 -9.53 -7.32 8.53
N GLU A 97 -10.13 -8.45 8.14
CA GLU A 97 -9.87 -9.75 8.77
C GLU A 97 -8.40 -10.14 8.70
N ILE A 98 -7.72 -9.86 7.58
CA ILE A 98 -6.27 -10.06 7.45
C ILE A 98 -5.53 -9.21 8.48
N TYR A 99 -5.81 -7.91 8.56
CA TYR A 99 -5.11 -7.03 9.49
C TYR A 99 -5.35 -7.44 10.95
N GLU A 100 -6.59 -7.71 11.33
CA GLU A 100 -6.95 -8.20 12.68
C GLU A 100 -6.22 -9.49 13.04
N LYS A 101 -6.15 -10.45 12.11
CA LYS A 101 -5.51 -11.73 12.34
C LYS A 101 -4.00 -11.62 12.58
N PHE A 102 -3.32 -10.68 11.91
CA PHE A 102 -1.87 -10.57 11.98
C PHE A 102 -1.37 -9.50 12.96
N MET A 103 -2.13 -8.44 13.17
CA MET A 103 -1.76 -7.33 14.05
C MET A 103 -2.51 -7.33 15.38
N GLY A 104 -3.63 -8.07 15.49
CA GLY A 104 -4.47 -8.10 16.69
C GLY A 104 -5.25 -6.80 16.94
N GLU A 105 -5.33 -5.94 15.94
CA GLU A 105 -5.91 -4.60 15.99
C GLU A 105 -7.07 -4.50 14.99
N ASP A 106 -8.15 -3.78 15.35
CA ASP A 106 -9.35 -3.59 14.52
C ASP A 106 -9.25 -2.28 13.70
N PRO A 107 -9.05 -2.34 12.36
CA PRO A 107 -8.97 -1.19 11.47
C PRO A 107 -10.17 -0.24 11.48
N ARG A 108 -11.33 -0.69 11.97
CA ARG A 108 -12.53 0.15 12.12
C ARG A 108 -12.38 1.11 13.29
N LYS A 109 -11.44 0.85 14.20
CA LYS A 109 -11.21 1.63 15.43
C LYS A 109 -9.84 2.28 15.46
N VAL A 110 -8.83 1.62 14.88
CA VAL A 110 -7.45 2.11 14.88
C VAL A 110 -6.88 2.19 13.46
N PRO A 111 -6.06 3.21 13.16
CA PRO A 111 -5.39 3.30 11.87
C PRO A 111 -4.39 2.15 11.66
N MET A 112 -4.35 1.61 10.44
CA MET A 112 -3.45 0.52 10.09
C MET A 112 -2.02 1.03 9.86
N LYS A 113 -1.01 0.26 10.27
CA LYS A 113 0.40 0.56 9.97
C LYS A 113 0.77 -0.02 8.60
N ILE A 114 1.32 0.83 7.73
CA ILE A 114 1.68 0.46 6.36
C ILE A 114 3.07 0.98 5.96
N PHE A 115 3.71 0.27 5.03
CA PHE A 115 4.90 0.72 4.32
C PHE A 115 4.91 0.18 2.88
N PRO A 116 5.65 0.81 1.94
CA PRO A 116 5.76 0.30 0.59
C PRO A 116 6.51 -1.03 0.52
N ALA A 117 6.04 -1.93 -0.35
CA ALA A 117 6.58 -3.27 -0.52
C ALA A 117 6.68 -3.68 -1.99
N VAL A 118 7.66 -4.51 -2.33
CA VAL A 118 7.74 -5.15 -3.65
C VAL A 118 6.48 -5.97 -3.90
N HIS A 119 5.89 -5.87 -5.10
CA HIS A 119 4.60 -6.48 -5.39
C HIS A 119 4.54 -7.25 -6.70
N TYR A 120 5.14 -6.73 -7.78
CA TYR A 120 5.03 -7.32 -9.12
C TYR A 120 6.34 -7.19 -9.89
N SER A 121 6.67 -8.17 -10.72
CA SER A 121 7.83 -8.12 -11.62
C SER A 121 7.39 -7.77 -13.03
N MET A 122 7.74 -6.57 -13.53
CA MET A 122 7.41 -6.18 -14.91
C MET A 122 8.38 -6.76 -15.95
N GLY A 123 9.54 -7.24 -15.53
CA GLY A 123 10.45 -7.95 -16.42
C GLY A 123 10.24 -9.45 -16.29
N GLY A 124 10.49 -10.16 -17.37
CA GLY A 124 10.44 -11.61 -17.43
C GLY A 124 11.18 -12.12 -18.66
N LEU A 125 10.71 -13.24 -19.19
CA LEU A 125 11.15 -13.81 -20.45
C LEU A 125 10.74 -12.92 -21.61
N TRP A 126 11.70 -12.46 -22.40
CA TRP A 126 11.38 -11.75 -23.63
C TRP A 126 10.56 -12.65 -24.57
N VAL A 127 9.42 -12.15 -25.05
CA VAL A 127 8.54 -12.77 -26.03
C VAL A 127 8.24 -11.83 -27.20
N ASP A 128 7.89 -12.41 -28.35
CA ASP A 128 7.33 -11.67 -29.47
C ASP A 128 5.81 -11.46 -29.36
N TYR A 129 5.19 -10.87 -30.39
CA TYR A 129 3.74 -10.60 -30.42
C TYR A 129 2.88 -11.87 -30.35
N ASP A 130 3.42 -13.03 -30.74
CA ASP A 130 2.74 -14.33 -30.71
C ASP A 130 3.07 -15.12 -29.42
N GLN A 131 3.66 -14.46 -28.41
CA GLN A 131 4.06 -15.03 -27.11
C GLN A 131 5.21 -16.04 -27.18
N MET A 132 5.94 -16.09 -28.30
CA MET A 132 7.07 -17.00 -28.46
C MET A 132 8.35 -16.35 -27.95
N THR A 133 9.12 -17.09 -27.16
CA THR A 133 10.42 -16.65 -26.67
C THR A 133 11.48 -16.67 -27.78
N ASN A 134 12.71 -16.27 -27.48
CA ASN A 134 13.86 -16.45 -28.38
C ASN A 134 14.25 -17.93 -28.60
N ILE A 135 13.62 -18.89 -27.91
CA ILE A 135 13.77 -20.33 -28.13
C ILE A 135 12.56 -20.82 -28.93
N LYS A 136 12.82 -21.31 -30.15
CA LYS A 136 11.78 -21.77 -31.07
C LYS A 136 10.92 -22.87 -30.42
N GLY A 137 9.61 -22.64 -30.38
CA GLY A 137 8.63 -23.57 -29.82
C GLY A 137 8.42 -23.45 -28.30
N LEU A 138 9.13 -22.54 -27.63
CA LEU A 138 8.91 -22.20 -26.22
C LEU A 138 8.15 -20.88 -26.13
N PHE A 139 7.03 -20.90 -25.41
CA PHE A 139 6.14 -19.76 -25.20
C PHE A 139 6.08 -19.41 -23.71
N ALA A 140 5.82 -18.14 -23.40
CA ALA A 140 5.63 -17.65 -22.03
C ALA A 140 4.43 -16.68 -22.01
N ALA A 141 3.74 -16.61 -20.87
CA ALA A 141 2.58 -15.74 -20.67
C ALA A 141 2.32 -15.55 -19.16
N GLY A 142 1.97 -14.33 -18.75
CA GLY A 142 1.61 -13.98 -17.38
C GLY A 142 2.63 -13.03 -16.75
N GLU A 143 2.99 -13.25 -15.47
CA GLU A 143 4.04 -12.48 -14.80
C GLU A 143 5.46 -12.99 -15.15
N CYS A 144 5.56 -14.10 -15.90
CA CYS A 144 6.84 -14.72 -16.21
C CYS A 144 7.50 -14.21 -17.49
N ASP A 145 6.78 -13.49 -18.36
CA ASP A 145 7.27 -12.84 -19.59
C ASP A 145 7.44 -11.32 -19.42
#